data_AF-A0A2A3M890-F1
#
_entry.id   AF-A0A2A3M890-F1
#
_cell.length_a   1.000
_cell.length_b   1.000
_cell.length_c   1.000
_cell.angle_alpha   90.00
_cell.angle_beta   90.00
_cell.angle_gamma   90.00
#
_symmetry.space_group_name_H-M   'P 1'
#
loop_
_entity.id
_entity.type
_entity.pdbx_description
1 polymer ?
#
loop_
_entity_poly.entity_id
_entity_poly.type
_entity_poly.pdbx_seq_one_letter_code
_entity_poly.pdbx_strand_id
1 'polypeptide(L)'
;MFIKFEYLKFSGCLQDIRVFESFSDNVQVIMKIDDVLIPNFRMPTRIYEELENGGRYDFYGLVQKSRNKQKNTGFVMAVKAENGKILEQPSLKYTSQLGIWVNGAVIAGVAFLLSWIGLFFAIGAFDTSGGSYNGFAQFVSDLTGYSLTIAGLVFAGFVGVGINLFRKATSLETWKSIAPDKLVQRFSKMHR
;
A
#
# COMPACT_ATOMS: atom_id res chain seq x y z
N MET A 1 14.12 5.97 -9.74
CA MET A 1 14.62 4.95 -8.78
C MET A 1 13.41 4.39 -8.04
N PHE A 2 12.94 3.20 -8.41
CA PHE A 2 11.68 2.67 -7.88
C PHE A 2 11.91 1.97 -6.53
N ILE A 3 11.27 2.47 -5.48
CA ILE A 3 11.14 1.76 -4.22
C ILE A 3 10.12 0.65 -4.44
N LYS A 4 10.54 -0.61 -4.27
CA LYS A 4 9.63 -1.76 -4.36
C LYS A 4 9.36 -2.30 -2.97
N PHE A 5 8.10 -2.48 -2.61
CA PHE A 5 7.71 -3.22 -1.41
C PHE A 5 7.41 -4.67 -1.78
N GLU A 6 7.92 -5.61 -0.98
CA GLU A 6 7.64 -7.04 -1.11
C GLU A 6 6.81 -7.50 0.10
N TYR A 7 5.73 -8.25 -0.18
CA TYR A 7 4.89 -8.91 0.82
C TYR A 7 5.56 -10.22 1.23
N LEU A 8 6.09 -10.28 2.45
CA LEU A 8 6.89 -11.41 2.92
C LEU A 8 6.31 -12.00 4.20
N LYS A 9 6.26 -13.33 4.23
CA LYS A 9 5.99 -14.12 5.44
C LYS A 9 7.32 -14.63 5.98
N PHE A 10 7.60 -14.44 7.26
CA PHE A 10 8.75 -15.06 7.93
C PHE A 10 8.31 -15.60 9.28
N SER A 11 8.87 -16.73 9.69
CA SER A 11 8.42 -17.48 10.85
C SER A 11 9.63 -17.81 11.72
N GLY A 12 9.42 -17.88 13.03
CA GLY A 12 10.45 -18.32 13.97
C GLY A 12 10.07 -18.07 15.43
N CYS A 13 10.97 -18.44 16.32
CA CYS A 13 10.85 -18.17 17.75
C CYS A 13 11.34 -16.74 18.04
N LEU A 14 10.46 -15.91 18.60
CA LEU A 14 10.81 -14.56 19.04
C LEU A 14 11.60 -14.65 20.34
N GLN A 15 12.91 -14.44 20.29
CA GLN A 15 13.79 -14.55 21.46
C GLN A 15 13.88 -13.23 22.23
N ASP A 16 13.91 -12.11 21.51
CA ASP A 16 14.05 -10.77 22.07
C ASP A 16 13.37 -9.75 21.16
N ILE A 17 12.78 -8.71 21.73
CA ILE A 17 12.22 -7.57 21.01
C ILE A 17 12.52 -6.28 21.76
N ARG A 18 13.19 -5.34 21.08
CA ARG A 18 13.59 -4.07 21.66
C ARG A 18 13.02 -2.92 20.85
N VAL A 19 12.38 -1.98 21.53
CA VAL A 19 11.88 -0.73 20.93
C VAL A 19 13.04 0.24 20.78
N PHE A 20 13.23 0.73 19.55
CA PHE A 20 14.22 1.74 19.21
C PHE A 20 13.62 3.15 19.18
N GLU A 21 12.39 3.26 18.67
CA GLU A 21 11.69 4.54 18.54
C GLU A 21 10.18 4.31 18.67
N SER A 22 9.48 5.18 19.39
CA SER A 22 8.02 5.11 19.53
C SER A 22 7.34 6.23 18.75
N PHE A 23 6.29 5.88 18.04
CA PHE A 23 5.36 6.80 17.35
C PHE A 23 3.97 6.64 17.98
N SER A 24 3.04 7.56 17.69
CA SER A 24 1.70 7.58 18.31
C SER A 24 0.98 6.22 18.30
N ASP A 25 1.00 5.54 17.16
CA ASP A 25 0.26 4.27 16.94
C ASP A 25 1.16 3.09 16.54
N ASN A 26 2.47 3.33 16.40
CA ASN A 26 3.43 2.34 15.93
C ASN A 26 4.73 2.44 16.73
N VAL A 27 5.42 1.33 16.89
CA VAL A 27 6.77 1.28 17.46
C VAL A 27 7.74 0.73 16.42
N GLN A 28 8.93 1.32 16.34
CA GLN A 28 10.04 0.79 15.59
C GLN A 28 10.87 -0.09 16.50
N VAL A 29 11.05 -1.34 16.09
CA VAL A 29 11.65 -2.40 16.88
C VAL A 29 12.82 -3.06 16.16
N ILE A 30 13.67 -3.67 16.96
CA ILE A 30 14.68 -4.64 16.58
C ILE A 30 14.22 -5.97 17.18
N MET A 31 14.05 -6.99 16.35
CA MET A 31 13.54 -8.29 16.74
C MET A 31 14.64 -9.34 16.60
N LYS A 32 14.78 -10.27 17.54
CA LYS A 32 15.64 -11.44 17.41
C LYS A 32 14.77 -12.67 17.20
N ILE A 33 14.86 -13.26 16.01
CA ILE A 33 14.06 -14.42 15.60
C ILE A 33 15.00 -15.54 15.18
N ASP A 34 14.91 -16.71 15.81
CA ASP A 34 15.80 -17.87 15.54
C ASP A 34 17.29 -17.47 15.50
N ASP A 35 17.75 -16.74 16.52
CA ASP A 35 19.08 -16.16 16.65
C ASP A 35 19.47 -15.09 15.61
N VAL A 36 18.56 -14.73 14.73
CA VAL A 36 18.76 -13.70 13.71
C VAL A 36 18.20 -12.36 14.17
N LEU A 37 19.07 -11.35 14.26
CA LEU A 37 18.69 -9.98 14.60
C LEU A 37 18.18 -9.24 13.35
N ILE A 38 16.90 -8.88 13.37
CA ILE A 38 16.17 -8.21 12.29
C ILE A 38 15.89 -6.75 12.70
N PRO A 39 16.57 -5.77 12.08
CA PRO A 39 16.42 -4.37 12.48
C PRO A 39 15.40 -3.59 11.67
N ASN A 40 15.01 -2.43 12.18
CA ASN A 40 14.17 -1.43 11.50
C ASN A 40 12.80 -1.95 11.02
N PHE A 41 12.14 -2.72 11.87
CA PHE A 41 10.74 -3.08 11.66
C PHE A 41 9.83 -2.13 12.42
N ARG A 42 8.86 -1.55 11.74
CA ARG A 42 7.76 -0.83 12.38
C ARG A 42 6.61 -1.80 12.58
N MET A 43 6.00 -1.78 13.76
CA MET A 43 4.82 -2.57 14.06
C MET A 43 3.81 -1.73 14.85
N PRO A 44 2.52 -2.01 14.70
CA PRO A 44 1.49 -1.47 15.58
C PRO A 44 1.79 -1.73 17.05
N THR A 45 1.61 -0.73 17.90
CA THR A 45 1.83 -0.85 19.36
C THR A 45 0.98 -1.98 19.95
N ARG A 46 -0.25 -2.17 19.47
CA ARG A 46 -1.12 -3.29 19.87
C ARG A 46 -0.53 -4.66 19.56
N ILE A 47 0.12 -4.81 18.42
CA ILE A 47 0.79 -6.08 18.06
C ILE A 47 1.99 -6.29 18.99
N TYR A 48 2.77 -5.23 19.24
CA TYR A 48 3.92 -5.29 20.16
C TYR A 48 3.52 -5.72 21.57
N GLU A 49 2.45 -5.15 22.13
CA GLU A 49 1.99 -5.44 23.50
C GLU A 49 1.48 -6.88 23.68
N GLU A 50 1.02 -7.53 22.61
CA GLU A 50 0.53 -8.91 22.65
C GLU A 50 1.63 -9.95 22.31
N LEU A 51 2.85 -9.51 21.97
CA LEU A 51 3.97 -10.42 21.70
C LEU A 51 4.66 -10.83 23.01
N GLU A 52 4.88 -12.13 23.17
CA GLU A 52 5.62 -12.71 24.29
C GLU A 52 6.97 -13.25 23.83
N ASN A 53 8.02 -13.00 24.61
CA ASN A 53 9.33 -13.59 24.37
C ASN A 53 9.27 -15.12 24.59
N GLY A 54 9.93 -15.87 23.70
CA GLY A 54 9.91 -17.33 23.67
C GLY A 54 8.78 -17.92 22.83
N GLY A 55 7.81 -17.12 22.38
CA GLY A 55 6.71 -17.57 21.53
C GLY A 55 7.14 -17.79 20.07
N ARG A 56 6.53 -18.79 19.41
CA ARG A 56 6.69 -19.01 17.98
C ARG A 56 5.61 -18.27 17.20
N TYR A 57 6.05 -17.46 16.24
CA TYR A 57 5.16 -16.58 15.48
C TYR A 57 5.45 -16.63 13.98
N ASP A 58 4.39 -16.49 13.20
CA ASP A 58 4.39 -16.22 11.76
C ASP A 58 4.15 -14.72 11.54
N PHE A 59 5.19 -13.99 11.16
CA PHE A 59 5.12 -12.56 10.87
C PHE A 59 4.83 -12.31 9.39
N TYR A 60 3.91 -11.37 9.13
CA TYR A 60 3.56 -10.92 7.79
C TYR A 60 3.93 -9.45 7.64
N GLY A 61 5.03 -9.21 6.92
CA GLY A 61 5.64 -7.90 6.79
C GLY A 61 5.75 -7.39 5.35
N LEU A 62 5.55 -6.08 5.18
CA LEU A 62 5.93 -5.33 3.99
C LEU A 62 7.39 -4.90 4.14
N VAL A 63 8.26 -5.40 3.26
CA VAL A 63 9.68 -5.05 3.34
C VAL A 63 10.09 -4.22 2.14
N GLN A 64 10.66 -3.05 2.42
CA GLN A 64 11.20 -2.18 1.41
C GLN A 64 12.47 -2.78 0.81
N LYS A 65 12.49 -2.87 -0.52
CA LYS A 65 13.65 -3.30 -1.29
C LYS A 65 14.17 -2.13 -2.11
N SER A 66 15.10 -1.38 -1.52
CA SER A 66 15.88 -0.34 -2.19
C SER A 66 17.34 -0.77 -2.39
N ARG A 67 18.00 -0.18 -3.38
CA ARG A 67 19.46 -0.31 -3.59
C ARG A 67 20.24 0.30 -2.41
N ASN A 68 19.71 1.36 -1.80
CA ASN A 68 20.25 1.91 -0.57
C ASN A 68 19.66 1.15 0.64
N LYS A 69 20.38 0.12 1.10
CA LYS A 69 19.96 -0.73 2.22
C LYS A 69 19.85 -0.02 3.57
N GLN A 70 20.44 1.17 3.72
CA GLN A 70 20.33 1.95 4.95
C GLN A 70 18.91 2.49 5.16
N LYS A 71 18.19 2.77 4.07
CA LYS A 71 16.82 3.29 4.09
C LYS A 71 15.76 2.19 4.05
N ASN A 72 16.16 0.91 3.99
CA ASN A 72 15.19 -0.17 3.95
C ASN A 72 14.53 -0.29 5.32
N THR A 73 13.21 -0.21 5.32
CA THR A 73 12.36 -0.42 6.49
C THR A 73 11.44 -1.61 6.25
N GLY A 74 11.14 -2.34 7.32
CA GLY A 74 10.09 -3.34 7.36
C GLY A 74 8.86 -2.78 8.07
N PHE A 75 7.68 -3.20 7.66
CA PHE A 75 6.44 -2.88 8.36
C PHE A 75 5.65 -4.17 8.62
N VAL A 76 5.39 -4.50 9.88
CA VAL A 76 4.59 -5.67 10.27
C VAL A 76 3.11 -5.33 10.14
N MET A 77 2.40 -6.07 9.30
CA MET A 77 0.96 -5.88 9.08
C MET A 77 0.12 -6.81 9.95
N ALA A 78 0.61 -8.04 10.16
CA ALA A 78 -0.07 -9.07 10.92
C ALA A 78 0.95 -10.05 11.53
N VAL A 79 0.55 -10.69 12.62
CA VAL A 79 1.29 -11.78 13.25
C VAL A 79 0.31 -12.91 13.54
N LYS A 80 0.68 -14.15 13.22
CA LYS A 80 -0.08 -15.34 13.60
C LYS A 80 0.71 -16.11 14.66
N ALA A 81 0.12 -16.26 15.84
CA ALA A 81 0.69 -17.05 16.93
C ALA A 81 0.51 -18.55 16.68
N GLU A 82 1.29 -19.38 17.38
CA GLU A 82 1.27 -20.84 17.27
C GLU A 82 -0.11 -21.45 17.60
N ASN A 83 -0.87 -20.82 18.49
CA ASN A 83 -2.26 -21.17 18.80
C ASN A 83 -3.26 -20.84 17.66
N GLY A 84 -2.79 -20.31 16.54
CA GLY A 84 -3.61 -19.92 15.39
C GLY A 84 -4.24 -18.53 15.51
N LYS A 85 -4.10 -17.82 16.64
CA LYS A 85 -4.60 -16.46 16.83
C LYS A 85 -3.84 -15.51 15.89
N ILE A 86 -4.60 -14.76 15.08
CA ILE A 86 -4.03 -13.74 14.21
C ILE A 86 -4.19 -12.38 14.90
N LEU A 87 -3.06 -11.74 15.19
CA LEU A 87 -2.93 -10.38 15.68
C LEU A 87 -2.76 -9.46 14.49
N GLU A 88 -3.80 -8.71 14.18
CA GLU A 88 -3.80 -7.69 13.14
C GLU A 88 -4.36 -6.39 13.71
N GLN A 89 -3.96 -5.26 13.14
CA GLN A 89 -4.64 -4.00 13.39
C GLN A 89 -5.57 -3.71 12.20
N PRO A 90 -6.91 -3.86 12.34
CA PRO A 90 -7.84 -3.69 11.23
C PRO A 90 -7.78 -2.28 10.61
N SER A 91 -7.48 -1.26 11.42
CA SER A 91 -7.39 0.13 10.98
C SER A 91 -6.41 0.34 9.84
N LEU A 92 -5.27 -0.38 9.81
CA LEU A 92 -4.28 -0.27 8.74
C LEU A 92 -4.80 -0.75 7.38
N LYS A 93 -5.70 -1.74 7.35
CA LYS A 93 -6.34 -2.22 6.12
C LYS A 93 -7.29 -1.17 5.55
N TYR A 94 -8.08 -0.51 6.41
CA TYR A 94 -9.02 0.52 6.00
C TYR A 94 -8.34 1.85 5.64
N THR A 95 -7.34 2.29 6.40
CA THR A 95 -6.61 3.54 6.11
C THR A 95 -5.88 3.46 4.77
N SER A 96 -5.26 2.31 4.46
CA SER A 96 -4.58 2.13 3.16
C SER A 96 -5.55 2.09 1.99
N GLN A 97 -6.73 1.46 2.14
CA GLN A 97 -7.80 1.50 1.14
C GLN A 97 -8.33 2.92 0.91
N LEU A 98 -8.65 3.64 1.98
CA LEU A 98 -9.12 5.03 1.88
C LEU A 98 -8.08 5.92 1.20
N GLY A 99 -6.80 5.77 1.52
CA GLY A 99 -5.72 6.51 0.86
C GLY A 99 -5.64 6.24 -0.65
N ILE A 100 -5.83 4.98 -1.08
CA ILE A 100 -5.85 4.63 -2.51
C ILE A 100 -7.07 5.22 -3.21
N TRP A 101 -8.26 5.18 -2.58
CA TRP A 101 -9.47 5.74 -3.16
C TRP A 101 -9.45 7.26 -3.25
N VAL A 102 -8.94 7.94 -2.23
CA VAL A 102 -8.75 9.41 -2.24
C VAL A 102 -7.77 9.82 -3.34
N ASN A 103 -6.61 9.16 -3.44
CA ASN A 103 -5.67 9.41 -4.52
C ASN A 103 -6.28 9.10 -5.90
N GLY A 104 -7.05 8.00 -6.00
CA GLY A 104 -7.78 7.65 -7.20
C GLY A 104 -8.79 8.73 -7.62
N ALA A 105 -9.52 9.32 -6.67
CA ALA A 105 -10.46 10.41 -6.93
C ALA A 105 -9.75 11.67 -7.44
N VAL A 106 -8.61 12.04 -6.84
CA VAL A 106 -7.79 13.17 -7.30
C VAL A 106 -7.30 12.95 -8.73
N ILE A 107 -6.76 11.76 -9.02
CA ILE A 107 -6.26 11.42 -10.36
C ILE A 107 -7.41 11.39 -11.38
N ALA A 108 -8.59 10.88 -11.01
CA ALA A 108 -9.77 10.91 -11.85
C ALA A 108 -10.23 12.35 -12.15
N GLY A 109 -10.17 13.25 -11.17
CA GLY A 109 -10.46 14.68 -11.38
C GLY A 109 -9.46 15.35 -12.34
N VAL A 110 -8.17 15.03 -12.22
CA VAL A 110 -7.15 15.51 -13.18
C VAL A 110 -7.40 14.94 -14.57
N ALA A 111 -7.73 13.64 -14.67
CA ALA A 111 -8.06 12.99 -15.92
C ALA A 111 -9.26 13.65 -16.59
N PHE A 112 -10.31 13.96 -15.83
CA PHE A 112 -11.47 14.72 -16.30
C PHE A 112 -11.06 16.06 -16.91
N LEU A 113 -10.27 16.87 -16.21
CA LEU A 113 -9.87 18.19 -16.73
C LEU A 113 -9.07 18.06 -18.02
N LEU A 114 -8.12 17.11 -18.07
CA LEU A 114 -7.28 16.89 -19.25
C LEU A 114 -8.08 16.34 -20.43
N SER A 115 -8.99 15.39 -20.22
CA SER A 115 -9.85 14.89 -21.28
C SER A 115 -10.84 15.94 -21.75
N TRP A 116 -11.37 16.76 -20.86
CA TRP A 116 -12.29 17.84 -21.22
C TRP A 116 -11.58 18.86 -22.11
N ILE A 117 -10.38 19.32 -21.73
CA ILE A 117 -9.58 20.24 -22.55
C ILE A 117 -9.21 19.60 -23.89
N GLY A 118 -8.70 18.36 -23.88
CA GLY A 118 -8.27 17.68 -25.09
C GLY A 118 -9.41 17.44 -26.08
N LEU A 119 -10.56 16.97 -25.59
CA LEU A 119 -11.75 16.74 -26.41
C LEU A 119 -12.38 18.06 -26.88
N PHE A 120 -12.30 19.14 -26.09
CA PHE A 120 -12.78 20.46 -26.49
C PHE A 120 -12.06 20.92 -27.77
N PHE A 121 -10.74 20.81 -27.81
CA PHE A 121 -9.96 21.16 -29.00
C PHE A 121 -10.12 20.14 -30.12
N ALA A 122 -10.18 18.84 -29.82
CA ALA A 122 -10.29 17.80 -30.83
C ALA A 122 -11.64 17.85 -31.56
N ILE A 123 -12.75 17.96 -30.85
CA ILE A 123 -14.09 18.00 -31.43
C ILE A 123 -14.39 19.41 -31.95
N GLY A 124 -13.95 20.46 -31.25
CA GLY A 124 -14.10 21.85 -31.70
C GLY A 124 -13.41 22.14 -33.04
N ALA A 125 -12.34 21.41 -33.38
CA ALA A 125 -11.70 21.50 -34.69
C ALA A 125 -12.55 20.94 -35.85
N PHE A 126 -13.56 20.11 -35.56
CA PHE A 126 -14.48 19.54 -36.54
C PHE A 126 -15.90 20.12 -36.41
N ASP A 127 -16.08 21.18 -35.59
CA ASP A 127 -17.40 21.74 -35.35
C ASP A 127 -17.94 22.47 -36.60
N THR A 128 -19.02 21.93 -37.16
CA THR A 128 -19.76 22.49 -38.29
C THR A 128 -21.07 23.18 -37.86
N SER A 129 -21.29 23.40 -36.56
CA SER A 129 -22.55 23.90 -35.99
C SER A 129 -22.93 25.33 -36.38
N GLY A 130 -22.05 26.06 -37.07
CA GLY A 130 -22.33 27.40 -37.59
C GLY A 130 -22.62 28.46 -36.51
N GLY A 131 -22.26 28.20 -35.25
CA GLY A 131 -22.44 29.14 -34.13
C GLY A 131 -23.83 29.12 -33.47
N SER A 132 -24.65 28.09 -33.72
CA SER A 132 -25.94 27.93 -33.04
C SER A 132 -25.76 27.66 -31.53
N TYR A 133 -26.44 28.44 -30.68
CA TYR A 133 -26.42 28.25 -29.23
C TYR A 133 -26.85 26.84 -28.80
N ASN A 134 -27.88 26.27 -29.44
CA ASN A 134 -28.34 24.91 -29.14
C ASN A 134 -27.31 23.86 -29.56
N GLY A 135 -26.56 24.10 -30.64
CA GLY A 135 -25.46 23.23 -31.08
C GLY A 135 -24.29 23.26 -30.11
N PHE A 136 -23.90 24.45 -29.64
CA PHE A 136 -22.84 24.60 -28.65
C PHE A 136 -23.21 23.96 -27.30
N ALA A 137 -24.45 24.13 -26.83
CA ALA A 137 -24.92 23.51 -25.59
C ALA A 137 -24.87 21.98 -25.66
N GLN A 138 -25.29 21.40 -26.78
CA GLN A 138 -25.22 19.95 -26.99
C GLN A 138 -23.77 19.46 -27.09
N PHE A 139 -22.91 20.20 -27.79
CA PHE A 139 -21.48 19.93 -27.86
C PHE A 139 -20.81 19.89 -26.47
N VAL A 140 -21.05 20.91 -25.64
CA VAL A 140 -20.49 20.97 -24.27
C VAL A 140 -21.04 19.84 -23.40
N SER A 141 -22.30 19.45 -23.59
CA SER A 141 -22.91 18.31 -22.88
C SER A 141 -22.23 17.00 -23.25
N ASP A 142 -22.06 16.71 -24.54
CA ASP A 142 -21.43 15.47 -25.02
C ASP A 142 -19.96 15.39 -24.60
N LEU A 143 -19.24 16.51 -24.73
CA LEU A 143 -17.88 16.68 -24.23
C LEU A 143 -17.75 16.33 -22.74
N THR A 144 -18.66 16.88 -21.94
CA THR A 144 -18.68 16.65 -20.49
C THR A 144 -18.99 15.18 -20.19
N GLY A 145 -19.92 14.56 -20.91
CA GLY A 145 -20.27 13.14 -20.80
C GLY A 145 -19.09 12.21 -21.10
N TYR A 146 -18.37 12.44 -22.20
CA TYR A 146 -17.18 11.66 -22.55
C TYR A 146 -16.06 11.84 -21.53
N SER A 147 -15.83 13.07 -21.08
CA SER A 147 -14.81 13.36 -20.08
C SER A 147 -15.14 12.69 -18.73
N LEU A 148 -16.41 12.71 -18.32
CA LEU A 148 -16.88 12.03 -17.11
C LEU A 148 -16.70 10.51 -17.22
N THR A 149 -16.94 9.94 -18.41
CA THR A 149 -16.77 8.51 -18.67
C THR A 149 -15.30 8.10 -18.55
N ILE A 150 -14.37 8.88 -19.12
CA ILE A 150 -12.93 8.65 -19.00
C ILE A 150 -12.50 8.72 -17.53
N ALA A 151 -12.91 9.77 -16.81
CA ALA A 151 -12.60 9.93 -15.39
C ALA A 151 -13.17 8.78 -14.55
N GLY A 152 -14.39 8.34 -14.85
CA GLY A 152 -15.03 7.20 -14.21
C GLY A 152 -14.26 5.89 -14.42
N LEU A 153 -13.77 5.63 -15.63
CA LEU A 153 -12.95 4.45 -15.93
C LEU A 153 -11.60 4.49 -15.19
N VAL A 154 -10.95 5.65 -15.13
CA VAL A 154 -9.72 5.85 -14.35
C VAL A 154 -9.98 5.55 -12.89
N PHE A 155 -11.04 6.13 -12.31
CA PHE A 155 -11.43 5.88 -10.92
C PHE A 155 -11.72 4.39 -10.66
N ALA A 156 -12.48 3.74 -11.53
CA ALA A 156 -12.78 2.31 -11.44
C ALA A 156 -11.50 1.45 -11.44
N GLY A 157 -10.49 1.82 -12.23
CA GLY A 157 -9.17 1.20 -12.20
C GLY A 157 -8.50 1.28 -10.82
N PHE A 158 -8.52 2.46 -10.19
CA PHE A 158 -7.99 2.65 -8.83
C PHE A 158 -8.78 1.88 -7.77
N VAL A 159 -10.11 1.81 -7.90
CA VAL A 159 -10.95 0.98 -7.03
C VAL A 159 -10.56 -0.49 -7.15
N GLY A 160 -10.37 -0.99 -8.38
CA GLY A 160 -9.92 -2.36 -8.63
C GLY A 160 -8.54 -2.67 -8.03
N VAL A 161 -7.59 -1.72 -8.13
CA VAL A 161 -6.28 -1.82 -7.47
C VAL A 161 -6.45 -1.88 -5.94
N GLY A 162 -7.29 -1.02 -5.37
CA GLY A 162 -7.59 -1.01 -3.93
C GLY A 162 -8.18 -2.33 -3.45
N ILE A 163 -9.15 -2.89 -4.18
CA ILE A 163 -9.76 -4.19 -3.87
C ILE A 163 -8.71 -5.31 -3.94
N ASN A 164 -7.86 -5.31 -4.97
CA ASN A 164 -6.80 -6.32 -5.11
C ASN A 164 -5.78 -6.24 -3.97
N LEU A 165 -5.36 -5.03 -3.58
CA LEU A 165 -4.46 -4.83 -2.46
C LEU A 165 -5.09 -5.24 -1.13
N PHE A 166 -6.38 -4.94 -0.94
CA PHE A 166 -7.11 -5.42 0.22
C PHE A 166 -7.16 -6.94 0.26
N ARG A 167 -7.55 -7.60 -0.84
CA ARG A 167 -7.59 -9.07 -0.93
C ARG A 167 -6.23 -9.70 -0.59
N LYS A 168 -5.12 -9.11 -1.06
CA LYS A 168 -3.77 -9.55 -0.69
C LYS A 168 -3.47 -9.31 0.79
N ALA A 169 -3.90 -8.19 1.35
CA ALA A 169 -3.76 -7.90 2.78
C ALA A 169 -4.61 -8.83 3.67
N THR A 170 -5.73 -9.37 3.17
CA THR A 170 -6.58 -10.33 3.89
C THR A 170 -6.10 -11.77 3.71
N SER A 171 -5.50 -12.11 2.57
CA SER A 171 -5.02 -13.47 2.28
C SER A 171 -3.54 -13.63 2.64
N LEU A 172 -3.25 -13.62 3.94
CA LEU A 172 -1.90 -13.74 4.49
C LEU A 172 -1.15 -14.99 4.01
N GLU A 173 -1.86 -16.09 3.76
CA GLU A 173 -1.28 -17.37 3.33
C GLU A 173 -0.68 -17.33 1.91
N THR A 174 -1.07 -16.35 1.10
CA THR A 174 -0.50 -16.16 -0.25
C THR A 174 0.83 -15.40 -0.25
N TRP A 175 1.29 -14.94 0.92
CA TRP A 175 2.51 -14.14 1.01
C TRP A 175 3.75 -15.03 0.87
N LYS A 176 4.76 -14.49 0.19
CA LYS A 176 5.98 -15.26 -0.11
C LYS A 176 6.74 -15.54 1.18
N SER A 177 6.93 -16.82 1.50
CA SER A 177 7.75 -17.22 2.63
C SER A 177 9.24 -16.92 2.39
N ILE A 178 9.91 -16.38 3.40
CA ILE A 178 11.34 -16.13 3.42
C ILE A 178 11.91 -16.49 4.80
N ALA A 179 13.09 -17.10 4.81
CA ALA A 179 13.80 -17.38 6.05
C ALA A 179 14.36 -16.08 6.67
N PRO A 180 14.36 -15.94 8.01
CA PRO A 180 14.92 -14.79 8.72
C PRO A 180 16.34 -14.40 8.25
N ASP A 181 17.24 -15.37 8.05
CA ASP A 181 18.60 -15.13 7.55
C ASP A 181 18.65 -14.38 6.23
N LYS A 182 17.78 -14.77 5.29
CA LYS A 182 17.68 -14.15 3.96
C LYS A 182 16.99 -12.79 4.04
N LEU A 183 16.11 -12.59 5.01
CA LEU A 183 15.44 -11.32 5.26
C LEU A 183 16.42 -10.25 5.71
N VAL A 184 17.28 -10.56 6.67
CA VAL A 184 18.22 -9.57 7.22
C VAL A 184 19.26 -9.13 6.18
N GLN A 185 19.57 -9.95 5.18
CA GLN A 185 20.47 -9.53 4.08
C GLN A 185 19.92 -8.35 3.26
N ARG A 186 18.62 -8.02 3.38
CA ARG A 186 17.99 -6.85 2.77
C ARG A 186 18.32 -5.55 3.51
N PHE A 187 18.62 -5.64 4.79
CA PHE A 187 18.95 -4.49 5.61
C PHE A 187 20.47 -4.23 5.59
N SER A 188 20.86 -2.99 5.88
CA SER A 188 22.26 -2.62 6.00
C SER A 188 22.91 -3.35 7.18
N LYS A 189 24.20 -3.70 7.05
CA LYS A 189 25.00 -4.23 8.17
C LYS A 189 25.11 -3.24 9.34
N MET A 190 24.98 -1.94 9.08
CA MET A 190 25.05 -0.90 10.13
C MET A 190 23.85 -0.90 11.08
N HIS A 191 22.77 -1.60 10.72
CA HIS A 191 21.57 -1.71 11.54
C HIS A 191 21.54 -3.03 12.32
N ARG A 192 22.46 -3.97 12.04
CA ARG A 192 22.66 -5.19 12.83
C ARG A 192 23.56 -4.89 14.02
#